data_AF-F3G4A8-F1
#
_entry.id   AF-F3G4A8-F1
#
_cell.length_a   1.000
_cell.length_b   1.000
_cell.length_c   1.000
_cell.angle_alpha   90.00
_cell.angle_beta   90.00
_cell.angle_gamma   90.00
#
_symmetry.space_group_name_H-M   'P 1'
#
loop_
_entity.id
_entity.type
_entity.pdbx_description
1 polymer ?
#
loop_
_entity_poly.entity_id
_entity_poly.type
_entity_poly.pdbx_seq_one_letter_code
_entity_poly.pdbx_strand_id
1 'polypeptide(L)'
;PLPLFVESAELRVPSNCQSPIAASIKMSDTRHLDIRAEFDFDHGHDELWSIEIRCAEGTLRLDNGGALLSIDGVPQSVSEEGEYAAVYRHFQQLIGDKASDLDLQPLRLVADSFFVGSRASVEPFYD
;
A
#
# COMPACT_ATOMS: atom_id res chain seq x y z
N PRO A 1 12.21 -11.17 4.21
CA PRO A 1 11.77 -9.77 4.37
C PRO A 1 11.85 -9.34 5.84
N LEU A 2 12.29 -8.11 6.12
CA LEU A 2 12.22 -7.57 7.48
C LEU A 2 10.82 -7.02 7.75
N PRO A 3 10.24 -7.25 8.94
CA PRO A 3 8.95 -6.65 9.29
C PRO A 3 9.04 -5.13 9.26
N LEU A 4 8.07 -4.51 8.61
CA LEU A 4 7.88 -3.06 8.66
C LEU A 4 7.09 -2.67 9.92
N PHE A 5 7.34 -1.47 10.41
CA PHE A 5 6.56 -0.81 11.46
C PHE A 5 6.26 0.65 11.10
N VAL A 6 5.18 1.19 11.67
CA VAL A 6 4.79 2.59 11.47
C VAL A 6 5.54 3.48 12.46
N GLU A 7 6.26 4.48 11.96
CA GLU A 7 6.93 5.50 12.80
C GLU A 7 5.96 6.62 13.18
N SER A 8 5.13 7.06 12.23
CA SER A 8 4.12 8.10 12.42
C SER A 8 3.04 8.03 11.36
N ALA A 9 1.84 8.51 11.69
CA ALA A 9 0.77 8.72 10.73
C ALA A 9 0.02 10.03 11.00
N GLU A 10 -0.45 10.68 9.95
CA GLU A 10 -1.39 11.80 9.99
C GLU A 10 -2.67 11.37 9.28
N LEU A 11 -3.80 11.40 9.98
CA LEU A 11 -5.10 10.93 9.50
C LEU A 11 -6.06 12.12 9.39
N ARG A 12 -6.48 12.45 8.16
CA ARG A 12 -7.48 13.49 7.89
C ARG A 12 -8.86 12.86 7.88
N VAL A 13 -9.70 13.24 8.83
CA VAL A 13 -11.02 12.63 9.06
C VAL A 13 -12.12 13.67 8.87
N PRO A 14 -13.04 13.50 7.90
CA PRO A 14 -14.19 14.39 7.75
C PRO A 14 -15.00 14.48 9.04
N SER A 15 -15.44 15.70 9.40
CA SER A 15 -16.12 15.95 10.68
C SER A 15 -17.41 15.15 10.90
N ASN A 16 -18.04 14.68 9.82
CA ASN A 16 -19.25 13.83 9.83
C ASN A 16 -18.97 12.32 9.61
N CYS A 17 -17.70 11.91 9.57
CA CYS A 17 -17.27 10.52 9.35
C CYS A 17 -16.44 9.98 10.53
N GLN A 18 -16.17 8.67 10.52
CA GLN A 18 -15.28 8.02 11.49
C GLN A 18 -13.93 7.63 10.89
N SER A 19 -13.93 7.26 9.60
CA SER A 19 -12.72 6.84 8.87
C SER A 19 -12.04 8.04 8.19
N PRO A 20 -10.71 8.00 8.01
CA PRO A 20 -10.00 9.04 7.29
C PRO A 20 -10.33 9.04 5.80
N ILE A 21 -10.34 10.23 5.20
CA ILE A 21 -10.41 10.45 3.75
C ILE A 21 -9.00 10.49 3.12
N ALA A 22 -7.99 10.87 3.91
CA ALA A 22 -6.59 10.89 3.51
C ALA A 22 -5.66 10.52 4.67
N ALA A 23 -4.49 9.96 4.35
CA ALA A 23 -3.47 9.58 5.31
C ALA A 23 -2.05 9.76 4.75
N SER A 24 -1.16 10.35 5.55
CA SER A 24 0.29 10.33 5.32
C SER A 24 0.93 9.42 6.37
N ILE A 25 1.70 8.43 5.92
CA ILE A 25 2.26 7.39 6.80
C ILE A 25 3.75 7.27 6.55
N LYS A 26 4.54 7.38 7.63
CA LYS A 26 5.96 7.08 7.62
C LYS A 26 6.20 5.72 8.25
N MET A 27 6.89 4.85 7.54
CA MET A 27 7.22 3.50 7.98
C MET A 27 8.73 3.26 7.89
N SER A 28 9.18 2.23 8.60
CA SER A 28 10.58 1.82 8.63
C SER A 28 10.74 0.34 8.94
N ASP A 29 11.97 -0.15 8.88
CA ASP A 29 12.38 -1.48 9.30
C ASP A 29 13.54 -1.41 10.30
N THR A 30 14.04 -2.56 10.77
CA THR A 30 15.17 -2.61 11.71
C THR A 30 16.51 -2.16 11.12
N ARG A 31 16.56 -1.86 9.82
CA ARG A 31 17.70 -1.29 9.11
C ARG A 31 17.48 0.18 8.71
N HIS A 32 16.43 0.81 9.22
CA HIS A 32 16.10 2.21 8.98
C HIS A 32 15.79 2.54 7.52
N LEU A 33 15.10 1.65 6.80
CA LEU A 33 14.58 1.96 5.47
C LEU A 33 13.55 3.11 5.53
N ASP A 34 13.76 4.20 4.79
CA ASP A 34 12.79 5.32 4.72
C ASP A 34 11.65 4.98 3.77
N ILE A 35 10.44 4.80 4.31
CA ILE A 35 9.24 4.48 3.54
C ILE A 35 8.17 5.53 3.83
N ARG A 36 7.55 6.05 2.77
CA ARG A 36 6.43 6.99 2.85
C ARG A 36 5.27 6.48 2.01
N ALA A 37 4.07 6.54 2.55
CA ALA A 37 2.84 6.23 1.87
C ALA A 37 1.86 7.39 2.02
N GLU A 38 1.29 7.81 0.90
CA GLU A 38 0.26 8.85 0.82
C GLU A 38 -0.99 8.22 0.24
N PHE A 39 -2.10 8.35 0.96
CA PHE A 39 -3.42 7.90 0.53
C PHE A 39 -4.35 9.10 0.55
N ASP A 40 -5.08 9.32 -0.54
CA ASP A 40 -5.99 10.45 -0.66
C ASP A 40 -7.18 10.08 -1.54
N PHE A 41 -8.37 9.97 -0.95
CA PHE A 41 -9.61 9.75 -1.70
C PHE A 41 -10.22 11.05 -2.24
N ASP A 42 -9.71 12.22 -1.83
CA ASP A 42 -10.06 13.53 -2.39
C ASP A 42 -9.00 13.98 -3.41
N HIS A 43 -8.25 13.02 -3.97
CA HIS A 43 -7.28 13.31 -5.02
C HIS A 43 -8.01 13.84 -6.27
N GLY A 44 -7.36 14.79 -6.95
CA GLY A 44 -7.93 15.47 -8.12
C GLY A 44 -8.12 14.58 -9.35
N HIS A 45 -8.21 15.22 -10.53
CA HIS A 45 -8.77 14.64 -11.76
C HIS A 45 -8.13 13.34 -12.29
N ASP A 46 -6.88 13.01 -11.93
CA ASP A 46 -6.21 11.81 -12.41
C ASP A 46 -5.92 10.87 -11.25
N GLU A 47 -6.56 9.69 -11.25
CA GLU A 47 -6.28 8.65 -10.26
C GLU A 47 -4.82 8.18 -10.35
N LEU A 48 -4.13 8.13 -9.21
CA LEU A 48 -2.72 7.75 -9.13
C LEU A 48 -2.53 6.57 -8.18
N TRP A 49 -2.10 5.43 -8.74
CA TRP A 49 -1.67 4.27 -7.96
C TRP A 49 -0.24 3.93 -8.36
N SER A 50 0.72 4.39 -7.55
CA SER A 50 2.14 4.16 -7.84
C SER A 50 2.95 3.79 -6.61
N ILE A 51 3.96 2.95 -6.81
CA ILE A 51 4.98 2.61 -5.82
C ILE A 51 6.34 2.81 -6.49
N GLU A 52 7.18 3.65 -5.90
CA GLU A 52 8.55 3.88 -6.34
C GLU A 52 9.53 3.31 -5.33
N ILE A 53 10.46 2.48 -5.80
CA ILE A 53 11.49 1.83 -5.00
C ILE A 53 12.85 2.24 -5.54
N ARG A 54 13.64 2.92 -4.70
CA ARG A 54 14.99 3.39 -5.06
C ARG A 54 16.03 2.46 -4.49
N CYS A 55 16.84 1.88 -5.37
CA CYS A 55 17.93 0.97 -5.05
C CYS A 55 19.27 1.56 -5.50
N ALA A 56 20.38 0.96 -5.08
CA ALA A 56 21.71 1.37 -5.54
C ALA A 56 21.90 1.10 -7.04
N GLU A 57 21.20 0.08 -7.55
CA GLU A 57 21.26 -0.41 -8.92
C GLU A 57 20.33 0.36 -9.88
N GLY A 58 19.39 1.15 -9.36
CA GLY A 58 18.40 1.86 -10.17
C GLY A 58 17.08 2.10 -9.42
N THR A 59 16.10 2.63 -10.14
CA THR A 59 14.75 2.89 -9.63
C THR A 59 13.73 1.95 -10.28
N LEU A 60 13.02 1.20 -9.45
CA LEU A 60 11.86 0.42 -9.87
C LEU A 60 10.59 1.23 -9.61
N ARG A 61 9.70 1.27 -10.59
CA ARG A 61 8.40 1.92 -10.46
C ARG A 61 7.28 0.97 -10.89
N LEU A 62 6.28 0.86 -10.02
CA LEU A 62 5.01 0.20 -10.30
C LEU A 62 3.94 1.29 -10.47
N ASP A 63 3.14 1.18 -11.51
CA ASP A 63 2.01 2.07 -11.80
C ASP A 63 0.73 1.25 -12.05
N ASN A 64 -0.42 1.91 -12.05
CA ASN A 64 -1.75 1.31 -12.24
C ASN A 64 -2.00 0.11 -11.32
N GLY A 65 -1.69 0.27 -10.03
CA GLY A 65 -1.88 -0.79 -9.03
C GLY A 65 -0.92 -1.97 -9.19
N GLY A 66 0.19 -1.81 -9.94
CA GLY A 66 1.15 -2.87 -10.21
C GLY A 66 0.99 -3.53 -11.58
N ALA A 67 0.01 -3.11 -12.38
CA ALA A 67 -0.18 -3.61 -13.74
C ALA A 67 0.92 -3.15 -14.71
N LEU A 68 1.63 -2.06 -14.41
CA LEU A 68 2.76 -1.58 -15.19
C LEU A 68 4.02 -1.55 -14.33
N LEU A 69 5.13 -2.02 -14.90
CA LEU A 69 6.46 -2.02 -14.28
C LEU A 69 7.45 -1.29 -15.19
N SER A 70 8.27 -0.43 -14.61
CA SER A 70 9.45 0.13 -15.25
C SER A 70 10.67 0.08 -14.35
N ILE A 71 11.85 -0.04 -14.96
CA ILE A 71 13.15 0.03 -14.30
C ILE A 71 13.95 1.13 -15.01
N ASP A 72 14.36 2.16 -14.27
CA ASP A 72 15.01 3.36 -14.79
C ASP A 72 14.25 3.99 -15.97
N GLY A 73 12.91 4.00 -15.86
CA GLY A 73 12.00 4.50 -16.89
C GLY A 73 11.83 3.60 -18.11
N VAL A 74 12.51 2.45 -18.17
CA VAL A 74 12.36 1.47 -19.23
C VAL A 74 11.23 0.49 -18.88
N PRO A 75 10.13 0.43 -19.66
CA PRO A 75 9.04 -0.50 -19.43
C PRO A 75 9.51 -1.95 -19.47
N GLN A 76 9.00 -2.76 -18.55
CA GLN A 76 9.27 -4.20 -18.48
C GLN A 76 8.04 -4.99 -18.91
N SER A 77 8.26 -6.18 -19.46
CA SER A 77 7.16 -7.11 -19.74
C SER A 77 6.60 -7.65 -18.43
N VAL A 78 5.28 -7.61 -18.29
CA VAL A 78 4.55 -8.20 -17.16
C VAL A 78 3.64 -9.31 -17.67
N SER A 79 3.16 -10.16 -16.75
CA SER A 79 2.17 -11.18 -17.09
C SER A 79 0.83 -10.53 -17.47
N GLU A 80 0.15 -11.07 -18.47
CA GLU A 80 -1.25 -10.71 -18.78
C GLU A 80 -2.26 -11.42 -17.87
N GLU A 81 -1.78 -12.27 -16.97
CA GLU A 81 -2.65 -13.00 -16.07
C GLU A 81 -3.33 -12.07 -15.05
N GLY A 82 -4.67 -12.13 -15.01
CA GLY A 82 -5.46 -11.37 -14.05
C GLY A 82 -5.26 -11.87 -12.61
N GLU A 83 -5.33 -10.93 -11.66
CA GLU A 83 -5.06 -11.16 -10.24
C GLU A 83 -5.84 -12.35 -9.66
N TYR A 84 -7.14 -12.44 -9.92
CA TYR A 84 -7.98 -13.51 -9.38
C TYR A 84 -7.60 -14.91 -9.88
N ALA A 85 -7.15 -15.04 -11.14
CA ALA A 85 -6.71 -16.33 -11.67
C ALA A 85 -5.47 -16.84 -10.91
N ALA A 86 -4.54 -15.95 -10.60
CA ALA A 86 -3.38 -16.26 -9.77
C ALA A 86 -3.77 -16.60 -8.33
N VAL A 87 -4.69 -15.85 -7.72
CA VAL A 87 -5.21 -16.11 -6.37
C VAL A 87 -5.85 -17.51 -6.28
N TYR A 88 -6.71 -17.89 -7.23
CA TYR A 88 -7.35 -19.20 -7.21
C TYR A 88 -6.37 -20.35 -7.44
N ARG A 89 -5.37 -20.17 -8.29
CA ARG A 89 -4.31 -21.17 -8.50
C ARG A 89 -3.49 -21.38 -7.23
N HIS A 90 -3.11 -20.29 -6.56
CA HIS A 90 -2.43 -20.36 -5.26
C HIS A 90 -3.29 -21.05 -4.21
N PHE A 91 -4.57 -20.69 -4.13
CA PHE A 91 -5.51 -21.32 -3.20
C PHE A 91 -5.69 -22.82 -3.45
N GLN A 92 -5.79 -23.25 -4.71
CA GLN A 92 -5.83 -24.66 -5.08
C GLN A 92 -4.56 -25.40 -4.63
N GLN A 93 -3.38 -24.79 -4.81
CA GLN A 93 -2.11 -25.36 -4.37
C GLN A 93 -2.09 -25.54 -2.84
N LEU A 94 -2.50 -24.52 -2.07
CA LEU A 94 -2.58 -24.59 -0.62
C LEU A 94 -3.51 -25.70 -0.12
N ILE A 95 -4.65 -25.91 -0.78
CA ILE A 95 -5.56 -27.03 -0.47
C ILE A 95 -4.88 -28.37 -0.70
N GLY A 96 -4.21 -28.54 -1.85
CA GLY A 96 -3.48 -29.76 -2.19
C GLY A 96 -2.39 -30.08 -1.17
N ASP A 97 -1.67 -29.06 -0.73
CA ASP A 97 -0.58 -29.16 0.24
C ASP A 97 -1.05 -29.19 1.71
N LYS A 98 -2.35 -28.97 1.95
CA LYS A 98 -2.95 -28.80 3.28
C LYS A 98 -2.26 -27.71 4.11
N ALA A 99 -1.90 -26.63 3.44
CA ALA A 99 -1.22 -25.48 4.03
C ALA A 99 -2.20 -24.30 4.22
N SER A 100 -1.74 -23.28 4.93
CA SER A 100 -2.43 -22.00 5.05
C SER A 100 -1.42 -20.90 4.76
N ASP A 101 -1.87 -19.88 4.05
CA ASP A 101 -1.10 -18.66 3.80
C ASP A 101 -1.89 -17.49 4.40
N LEU A 102 -1.34 -16.91 5.47
CA LEU A 102 -1.98 -15.86 6.25
C LEU A 102 -0.96 -14.80 6.60
N ASP A 103 -0.80 -13.82 5.72
CA ASP A 103 -0.01 -12.63 5.99
C ASP A 103 -0.89 -11.51 6.57
N LEU A 104 -0.67 -11.19 7.84
CA LEU A 104 -1.37 -10.11 8.55
C LEU A 104 -0.60 -8.79 8.53
N GLN A 105 0.60 -8.74 7.93
CA GLN A 105 1.44 -7.55 7.96
C GLN A 105 0.73 -6.31 7.38
N PRO A 106 0.01 -6.37 6.24
CA PRO A 106 -0.70 -5.20 5.73
C PRO A 106 -1.76 -4.67 6.70
N LEU A 107 -2.58 -5.56 7.27
CA LEU A 107 -3.62 -5.17 8.23
C LEU A 107 -3.03 -4.63 9.54
N ARG A 108 -1.89 -5.20 9.99
CA ARG A 108 -1.17 -4.69 11.15
C ARG A 108 -0.66 -3.27 10.93
N LEU A 109 -0.10 -2.95 9.76
CA LEU A 109 0.33 -1.59 9.44
C LEU A 109 -0.83 -0.59 9.44
N VAL A 110 -2.00 -1.01 8.95
CA VAL A 110 -3.23 -0.21 9.08
C VAL A 110 -3.57 0.02 10.56
N ALA A 111 -3.65 -1.04 11.36
CA ALA A 111 -3.98 -0.94 12.78
C ALA A 111 -2.97 -0.04 13.53
N ASP A 112 -1.67 -0.22 13.29
CA ASP A 112 -0.62 0.58 13.90
C ASP A 112 -0.75 2.05 13.49
N SER A 113 -1.09 2.34 12.24
CA SER A 113 -1.33 3.72 11.77
C SER A 113 -2.50 4.39 12.48
N PHE A 114 -3.59 3.66 12.75
CA PHE A 114 -4.70 4.16 13.58
C PHE A 114 -4.31 4.30 15.06
N PHE A 115 -3.40 3.48 15.55
CA PHE A 115 -2.97 3.49 16.95
C PHE A 115 -2.00 4.63 17.27
N VAL A 116 -1.01 4.88 16.41
CA VAL A 116 0.02 5.92 16.61
C VAL A 116 -0.33 7.26 15.94
N GLY A 117 -1.30 7.24 15.02
CA GLY A 117 -1.59 8.38 14.14
C GLY A 117 -2.22 9.56 14.86
N SER A 118 -1.80 10.76 14.48
CA SER A 118 -2.52 11.98 14.84
C SER A 118 -3.78 12.11 13.98
N ARG A 119 -4.85 12.68 14.54
CA ARG A 119 -6.12 12.87 13.83
C ARG A 119 -6.43 14.35 13.66
N ALA A 120 -6.59 14.78 12.42
CA ALA A 120 -7.04 16.12 12.05
C ALA A 120 -8.48 16.05 11.51
N SER A 121 -9.39 16.85 12.08
CA SER A 121 -10.73 17.01 11.52
C SER A 121 -10.65 17.86 10.25
N VAL A 122 -11.31 17.42 9.18
CA VAL A 122 -11.44 18.18 7.92
C VAL A 122 -12.91 18.43 7.58
N GLU A 123 -13.15 19.10 6.46
CA GLU A 123 -14.49 19.40 5.96
C GLU A 123 -15.35 18.13 5.89
N PRO A 124 -16.66 18.24 6.17
CA PRO A 124 -17.57 17.12 6.04
C PRO A 124 -17.60 16.59 4.60
N PHE A 125 -17.75 15.27 4.47
CA PHE A 125 -17.91 14.59 3.20
C PHE A 125 -19.40 14.42 2.88
N TYR A 126 -19.80 14.76 1.65
CA TYR A 126 -21.17 14.58 1.15
C TYR A 126 -21.10 13.87 -0.20
N ASP A 127 -22.01 12.92 -0.43
CA ASP A 127 -22.16 12.21 -1.70
C ASP A 127 -22.69 13.11 -2.84
#